data_AF-A0A850ESG0-F1
#
_entry.id   AF-A0A850ESG0-F1
#
_cell.length_a   1.000
_cell.length_b   1.000
_cell.length_c   1.000
_cell.angle_alpha   90.00
_cell.angle_beta   90.00
_cell.angle_gamma   90.00
#
_symmetry.space_group_name_H-M   'P 1'
#
loop_
_entity.id
_entity.type
_entity.pdbx_description
1 polymer ?
#
loop_
_entity_poly.entity_id
_entity_poly.type
_entity_poly.pdbx_seq_one_letter_code
_entity_poly.pdbx_strand_id
1 'polypeptide(L)'
;MTEQDKAEFAAALAELYVKRRQEWWSAIDRVQKIRAAIKEYSQAFLLQQDRIKQIATAKWDQLVEVIDLLPADIKAATMQEVARIE
;
A
#
# COMPACT_ATOMS: atom_id res chain seq x y z
N MET A 1 -6.73 13.78 -21.74
CA MET A 1 -6.49 12.33 -21.75
C MET A 1 -7.51 11.68 -22.65
N THR A 2 -7.06 10.80 -23.52
CA THR A 2 -7.93 9.89 -24.27
C THR A 2 -8.51 8.85 -23.32
N GLU A 3 -9.55 8.13 -23.75
CA GLU A 3 -10.09 7.01 -22.97
C GLU A 3 -9.05 5.89 -22.80
N GLN A 4 -8.15 5.72 -23.77
CA GLN A 4 -7.02 4.79 -23.67
C GLN A 4 -6.03 5.23 -22.57
N ASP A 5 -5.66 6.51 -22.51
CA ASP A 5 -4.76 7.02 -21.48
C ASP A 5 -5.34 6.81 -20.07
N LYS A 6 -6.68 6.95 -19.92
CA LYS A 6 -7.37 6.72 -18.64
C LYS A 6 -7.30 5.26 -18.23
N ALA A 7 -7.51 4.34 -19.17
CA ALA A 7 -7.46 2.91 -18.91
C ALA A 7 -6.04 2.46 -18.52
N GLU A 8 -5.02 2.91 -19.25
CA GLU A 8 -3.61 2.60 -18.95
C GLU A 8 -3.21 3.18 -17.59
N PHE A 9 -3.61 4.42 -17.30
CA PHE A 9 -3.38 5.03 -15.99
C PHE A 9 -4.07 4.27 -14.86
N ALA A 10 -5.34 3.90 -15.04
CA ALA A 10 -6.11 3.17 -14.04
C ALA A 10 -5.50 1.80 -13.73
N ALA A 11 -5.03 1.07 -14.75
CA ALA A 11 -4.35 -0.20 -14.60
C ALA A 11 -3.02 -0.07 -13.84
N ALA A 12 -2.17 0.87 -14.25
CA ALA A 12 -0.89 1.12 -13.57
C ALA A 12 -1.09 1.55 -12.10
N LEU A 13 -2.12 2.35 -11.84
CA LEU A 13 -2.46 2.78 -10.48
C LEU A 13 -3.01 1.64 -9.63
N ALA A 14 -3.80 0.74 -10.22
CA ALA A 14 -4.30 -0.45 -9.54
C ALA A 14 -3.19 -1.43 -9.15
N GLU A 15 -2.22 -1.66 -10.03
CA GLU A 15 -1.02 -2.46 -9.72
C GLU A 15 -0.24 -1.84 -8.55
N LEU A 16 -0.04 -0.51 -8.58
CA LEU A 16 0.63 0.20 -7.50
C LEU A 16 -0.17 0.09 -6.19
N TYR A 17 -1.49 0.18 -6.23
CA TYR A 17 -2.37 0.01 -5.09
C TYR A 17 -2.19 -1.35 -4.42
N VAL A 18 -2.34 -2.42 -5.19
CA VAL A 18 -2.20 -3.79 -4.67
C VAL A 18 -0.81 -3.99 -4.07
N LYS A 19 0.24 -3.53 -4.76
CA LYS A 19 1.62 -3.62 -4.27
C LYS A 19 1.81 -2.88 -2.94
N ARG A 20 1.34 -1.63 -2.83
CA ARG A 20 1.46 -0.85 -1.57
C ARG A 20 0.64 -1.45 -0.44
N ARG A 21 -0.56 -1.96 -0.73
CA ARG A 21 -1.41 -2.66 0.24
C ARG A 21 -0.70 -3.87 0.82
N GLN A 22 -0.06 -4.67 -0.03
CA GLN A 22 0.71 -5.86 0.38
C GLN A 22 1.96 -5.48 1.18
N GLU A 23 2.72 -4.46 0.74
CA GLU A 23 3.88 -3.93 1.47
C GLU A 23 3.49 -3.48 2.88
N TRP A 24 2.37 -2.75 3.00
CA TRP A 24 1.83 -2.26 4.26
C TRP A 24 1.40 -3.41 5.19
N TRP A 25 0.58 -4.35 4.70
CA TRP A 25 0.15 -5.51 5.48
C TRP A 25 1.31 -6.36 5.95
N SER A 26 2.27 -6.64 5.07
CA SER A 26 3.46 -7.43 5.40
C SER A 26 4.30 -6.76 6.49
N ALA A 27 4.44 -5.43 6.46
CA ALA A 27 5.17 -4.70 7.48
C ALA A 27 4.45 -4.72 8.84
N ILE A 28 3.13 -4.60 8.86
CA ILE A 28 2.32 -4.73 10.09
C ILE A 28 2.44 -6.14 10.68
N ASP A 29 2.20 -7.17 9.87
CA ASP A 29 2.26 -8.57 10.29
C ASP A 29 3.65 -8.92 10.86
N ARG A 30 4.71 -8.46 10.19
CA ARG A 30 6.08 -8.65 10.67
C ARG A 30 6.33 -8.02 12.03
N VAL A 31 5.90 -6.77 12.24
CA VAL A 31 6.03 -6.11 13.55
C VAL A 31 5.22 -6.83 14.62
N GLN A 32 4.01 -7.32 14.31
CA GLN A 32 3.20 -8.08 15.26
C GLN A 32 3.88 -9.39 15.69
N LYS A 33 4.41 -10.16 14.74
CA LYS A 33 5.18 -11.39 15.01
C LYS A 33 6.40 -11.13 15.88
N ILE A 34 7.14 -10.07 15.58
CA ILE A 34 8.33 -9.68 16.34
C ILE A 34 7.94 -9.21 17.75
N ARG A 35 6.83 -8.48 17.90
CA ARG A 35 6.30 -8.08 19.21
C ARG A 35 5.94 -9.28 20.09
N ALA A 36 5.39 -10.34 19.50
CA ALA A 36 5.11 -11.58 20.21
C ALA A 36 6.39 -12.30 20.68
N ALA A 37 7.51 -12.12 19.97
CA ALA A 37 8.81 -12.72 20.26
C ALA A 37 9.86 -11.71 20.79
N ILE A 38 9.45 -10.63 21.47
CA ILE A 38 10.33 -9.50 21.88
C ILE A 38 11.60 -9.93 22.61
N LYS A 39 11.53 -10.99 23.43
CA LYS A 39 12.67 -11.47 24.22
C LYS A 39 13.83 -11.99 23.35
N GLU A 40 13.59 -12.25 22.07
CA GLU A 40 14.55 -12.84 21.13
C GLU A 40 15.30 -11.78 20.30
N TYR A 41 14.90 -10.50 20.38
CA TYR A 41 15.41 -9.45 19.51
C TYR A 41 16.00 -8.26 20.27
N SER A 42 17.04 -7.65 19.69
CA SER A 42 17.65 -6.45 20.25
C SER A 42 16.75 -5.22 20.06
N GLN A 43 16.87 -4.23 20.96
CA GLN A 43 16.15 -2.96 20.86
C GLN A 43 16.36 -2.26 19.50
N ALA A 44 17.59 -2.30 18.98
CA ALA A 44 17.92 -1.69 17.69
C ALA A 44 17.16 -2.36 16.52
N PHE A 45 17.02 -3.69 16.56
CA PHE A 45 16.24 -4.43 15.57
C PHE A 45 14.75 -4.08 15.66
N LEU A 46 14.19 -4.01 16.87
CA LEU A 46 12.79 -3.62 17.08
C LEU A 46 12.49 -2.23 16.50
N LEU A 47 13.36 -1.25 16.78
CA LEU A 47 13.23 0.12 16.25
C LEU A 47 13.30 0.16 14.71
N GLN A 48 14.17 -0.66 14.10
CA GLN A 48 14.26 -0.75 12.64
C GLN A 48 12.96 -1.26 12.03
N GLN A 49 12.31 -2.26 12.65
CA GLN A 49 11.07 -2.84 12.14
C GLN A 49 9.89 -1.89 12.31
N ASP A 50 9.81 -1.18 13.43
CA ASP A 50 8.83 -0.11 13.62
C ASP A 50 9.01 1.00 12.57
N ARG A 51 10.25 1.39 12.24
CA ARG A 51 10.54 2.37 11.18
C ARG A 51 10.09 1.88 9.80
N ILE A 52 10.33 0.60 9.47
CA ILE A 52 9.88 0.01 8.21
C ILE A 52 8.34 0.06 8.11
N LYS A 53 7.64 -0.31 9.18
CA LYS A 53 6.17 -0.22 9.27
C LYS A 53 5.68 1.21 9.08
N GLN A 54 6.30 2.19 9.73
CA GLN A 54 5.93 3.60 9.58
C GLN A 54 6.06 4.08 8.13
N ILE A 55 7.16 3.74 7.45
CA ILE A 55 7.38 4.09 6.04
C ILE A 55 6.33 3.43 5.14
N ALA A 56 6.03 2.14 5.36
CA ALA A 56 5.02 1.43 4.58
C ALA A 56 3.62 2.02 4.79
N THR A 57 3.28 2.41 6.03
CA THR A 57 2.02 3.08 6.37
C THR A 57 1.91 4.44 5.69
N ALA A 58 2.95 5.28 5.77
CA ALA A 58 2.94 6.58 5.12
C ALA A 58 2.77 6.48 3.59
N LYS A 59 3.42 5.51 2.94
CA LYS A 59 3.25 5.25 1.49
C LYS A 59 1.84 4.80 1.14
N TRP A 60 1.23 3.99 2.00
CA TRP A 60 -0.14 3.53 1.82
C TRP A 60 -1.12 4.69 1.96
N ASP A 61 -1.01 5.46 3.04
CA ASP A 61 -1.89 6.60 3.32
C ASP A 61 -1.81 7.64 2.19
N GLN A 62 -0.59 7.97 1.73
CA GLN A 62 -0.39 8.87 0.59
C GLN A 62 -1.06 8.37 -0.69
N LEU A 63 -1.01 7.07 -0.96
CA LEU A 63 -1.62 6.51 -2.16
C LEU A 63 -3.15 6.55 -2.10
N VAL A 64 -3.71 6.21 -0.93
CA VAL A 64 -5.17 6.29 -0.71
C VAL A 64 -5.64 7.73 -0.86
N GLU A 65 -4.93 8.70 -0.29
CA GLU A 65 -5.23 10.12 -0.43
C GLU A 65 -5.20 10.56 -1.90
N VAL A 66 -4.18 10.17 -2.66
CA VAL A 66 -4.09 10.47 -4.09
C VAL A 66 -5.29 9.89 -4.84
N ILE A 67 -5.66 8.63 -4.60
CA ILE A 67 -6.80 7.98 -5.25
C ILE A 67 -8.12 8.68 -4.90
N ASP A 68 -8.28 9.12 -3.66
CA ASP A 68 -9.47 9.84 -3.20
C ASP A 68 -9.63 11.22 -3.85
N LEU A 69 -8.54 11.85 -4.25
CA LEU A 69 -8.53 13.13 -4.97
C LEU A 69 -8.73 12.98 -6.48
N LEU A 70 -8.73 11.76 -7.02
CA LEU A 70 -8.94 11.55 -8.46
C LEU A 70 -10.39 11.81 -8.87
N PRO A 71 -10.62 12.21 -10.13
CA PRO A 71 -11.94 12.21 -10.74
C PRO A 71 -12.67 10.87 -10.56
N ALA A 72 -13.98 10.93 -10.36
CA ALA A 72 -14.79 9.76 -10.02
C ALA A 72 -14.73 8.64 -11.08
N ASP A 73 -14.61 8.99 -12.36
CA ASP A 73 -14.46 8.04 -13.47
C ASP A 73 -13.13 7.26 -13.36
N ILE A 74 -12.02 7.96 -13.10
CA ILE A 74 -10.70 7.34 -12.94
C ILE A 74 -10.65 6.52 -11.66
N LYS A 75 -11.17 7.04 -10.54
CA LYS A 75 -11.24 6.30 -9.27
C LYS A 75 -12.04 5.00 -9.43
N ALA A 76 -13.19 5.04 -10.09
CA ALA A 76 -14.00 3.85 -10.33
C ALA A 76 -13.26 2.83 -11.22
N ALA A 77 -12.63 3.29 -12.31
CA ALA A 77 -11.84 2.43 -13.18
C ALA A 77 -10.66 1.78 -12.44
N THR A 78 -9.92 2.55 -11.62
CA THR A 78 -8.84 2.03 -10.79
C THR A 78 -9.35 0.97 -9.82
N MET A 79 -10.46 1.21 -9.10
CA MET A 79 -10.99 0.24 -8.14
C MET A 79 -11.52 -1.03 -8.82
N GLN A 80 -12.06 -0.91 -10.04
CA GLN A 80 -12.44 -2.06 -10.85
C GLN A 80 -11.21 -2.89 -11.26
N GLU A 81 -10.12 -2.25 -11.66
CA GLU A 81 -8.86 -2.93 -11.97
C GLU A 81 -8.23 -3.56 -10.72
N VAL A 82 -8.30 -2.91 -9.56
CA VAL A 82 -7.87 -3.50 -8.27
C VAL A 82 -8.63 -4.79 -8.02
N ALA A 83 -9.96 -4.78 -8.15
CA ALA A 83 -10.80 -5.97 -7.95
C ALA A 83 -10.54 -7.09 -8.97
N ARG A 84 -9.96 -6.77 -10.14
CA ARG A 84 -9.55 -7.77 -11.14
C ARG A 84 -8.20 -8.40 -10.81
N ILE A 85 -7.31 -7.67 -10.13
CA ILE A 85 -5.96 -8.10 -9.76
C ILE A 85 -5.97 -8.92 -8.47
N GLU A 86 -6.83 -8.55 -7.50
CA GLU A 86 -7.01 -9.24 -6.21
C GLU A 86 -7.76 -10.58 -6.34
#